data_AF-E3M8V3-F1
#
_entry.id   AF-E3M8V3-F1
#
_cell.length_a   1.000
_cell.length_b   1.000
_cell.length_c   1.000
_cell.angle_alpha   90.00
_cell.angle_beta   90.00
_cell.angle_gamma   90.00
#
_symmetry.space_group_name_H-M   'P 1'
#
loop_
_entity.id
_entity.type
_entity.pdbx_description
1 polymer ?
#
loop_
_entity_poly.entity_id
_entity_poly.type
_entity_poly.pdbx_seq_one_letter_code
_entity_poly.pdbx_strand_id
1 'polypeptide(L)'
;MVHVWYKERWETSDFSRFSPKPWDPKQRDQIHREKNGSQMDFADGLDILRADGMLATIMDSPRDFHFKVWKQRFTVWNEREDWNE
;
A
#
# COMPACT_ATOMS: atom_id res chain seq x y z
N MET A 1 25.45 14.00 -14.97
CA MET A 1 25.72 13.28 -13.72
C MET A 1 24.73 13.81 -12.69
N VAL A 2 23.79 12.99 -12.21
CA VAL A 2 22.76 13.44 -11.26
C VAL A 2 23.22 13.03 -9.87
N HIS A 3 23.49 14.00 -9.00
CA HIS A 3 23.81 13.72 -7.61
C HIS A 3 22.51 13.47 -6.86
N VAL A 4 22.23 12.20 -6.57
CA VAL A 4 21.14 11.81 -5.68
C VAL A 4 21.67 11.90 -4.25
N TRP A 5 21.18 12.87 -3.49
CA TRP A 5 21.48 12.99 -2.07
C TRP A 5 20.47 12.15 -1.30
N TYR A 6 20.90 10.99 -0.81
CA TYR A 6 20.10 10.20 0.14
C TYR A 6 20.13 10.90 1.49
N LYS A 7 19.02 11.51 1.87
CA LYS A 7 18.79 11.96 3.25
C LYS A 7 17.95 10.90 3.93
N GLU A 8 18.56 10.09 4.79
CA GLU A 8 17.80 9.14 5.61
C GLU A 8 16.70 9.88 6.37
N ARG A 9 15.47 9.37 6.28
CA ARG A 9 14.39 9.80 7.18
C ARG A 9 14.61 9.12 8.52
N TRP A 10 14.98 9.92 9.51
CA TRP A 10 15.25 9.46 10.88
C TRP A 10 13.96 9.22 11.69
N GLU A 11 12.84 9.75 11.23
CA GLU A 11 11.55 9.68 11.90
C GLU A 11 10.47 9.22 10.92
N THR A 12 9.56 8.37 11.39
CA THR A 12 8.32 8.07 10.69
C THR A 12 7.36 9.25 10.83
N SER A 13 6.53 9.47 9.83
CA SER A 13 5.60 10.61 9.82
C SER A 13 4.46 10.39 10.82
N ASP A 14 3.96 11.47 11.43
CA ASP A 14 2.77 11.42 12.28
C ASP A 14 1.48 11.42 11.42
N PHE A 15 0.75 10.31 11.47
CA PHE A 15 -0.53 10.14 10.78
C PHE A 15 -1.75 10.21 11.70
N SER A 16 -1.59 10.58 12.98
CA SER A 16 -2.65 10.57 14.00
C SER A 16 -3.94 11.28 13.56
N ARG A 17 -3.83 12.37 12.79
CA ARG A 17 -4.98 13.14 12.28
C ARG A 17 -5.87 12.37 11.31
N PHE A 18 -5.39 11.27 10.74
CA PHE A 18 -6.16 10.41 9.82
C PHE A 18 -6.83 9.22 10.51
N SER A 19 -6.68 9.10 11.83
CA SER A 19 -7.18 7.94 12.60
C SER A 19 -6.79 6.60 11.97
N PRO A 20 -5.49 6.37 11.67
CA PRO A 20 -5.04 5.16 11.01
C PRO A 20 -5.32 3.93 11.87
N LYS A 21 -5.61 2.81 11.20
CA LYS A 21 -5.80 1.51 11.83
C LYS A 21 -4.75 0.53 11.29
N PRO A 22 -4.26 -0.41 12.11
CA PRO A 22 -3.47 -1.52 11.59
C PRO A 22 -4.27 -2.29 10.54
N TRP A 23 -3.55 -3.01 9.66
CA TRP A 23 -4.17 -3.89 8.69
C TRP A 23 -5.17 -4.86 9.33
N ASP A 24 -6.34 -4.98 8.72
CA ASP A 24 -7.38 -5.96 9.05
C ASP A 24 -7.60 -6.90 7.84
N PRO A 25 -7.26 -8.21 7.93
CA PRO A 25 -7.45 -9.15 6.84
C PRO A 25 -8.92 -9.33 6.43
N LYS A 26 -9.88 -8.92 7.28
CA LYS A 26 -11.30 -8.93 6.93
C LYS A 26 -11.74 -7.74 6.08
N GLN A 27 -10.89 -6.72 5.93
CA GLN A 27 -11.22 -5.53 5.15
C GLN A 27 -10.52 -5.45 3.82
N ARG A 28 -9.34 -6.07 3.68
CA ARG A 28 -8.59 -6.15 2.42
C ARG A 28 -7.53 -7.25 2.44
N ASP A 29 -7.04 -7.58 1.26
CA ASP A 29 -5.87 -8.42 1.06
C ASP A 29 -4.59 -7.82 1.65
N GLN A 30 -3.65 -8.72 1.94
CA GLN A 30 -2.30 -8.40 2.36
C GLN A 30 -1.44 -7.92 1.18
N ILE A 31 -1.51 -8.62 0.05
CA ILE A 31 -0.61 -8.45 -1.09
C ILE A 31 -1.31 -7.68 -2.19
N HIS A 32 -0.65 -6.66 -2.72
CA HIS A 32 -1.02 -6.06 -3.99
C HIS A 32 -0.10 -6.55 -5.09
N ARG A 33 -0.67 -7.10 -6.17
CA ARG A 33 0.08 -7.40 -7.39
C ARG A 33 -0.05 -6.27 -8.40
N GLU A 34 1.09 -5.85 -8.93
CA GLU A 34 1.12 -4.95 -10.05
C GLU A 34 1.02 -5.72 -11.38
N LYS A 35 0.69 -4.99 -12.45
CA LYS A 35 0.54 -5.58 -13.80
C LYS A 35 1.83 -6.19 -14.35
N ASN A 36 2.98 -5.74 -13.87
CA ASN A 36 4.29 -6.29 -14.26
C ASN A 36 4.64 -7.60 -13.51
N GLY A 37 3.69 -8.17 -12.75
CA GLY A 37 3.89 -9.39 -11.96
C GLY A 37 4.59 -9.16 -10.61
N SER A 38 5.08 -7.95 -10.32
CA SER A 38 5.65 -7.63 -9.02
C SER A 38 4.55 -7.63 -7.94
N GLN A 39 4.98 -7.91 -6.71
CA GLN A 39 4.08 -8.00 -5.56
C GLN A 39 4.62 -7.11 -4.45
N MET A 40 3.71 -6.45 -3.76
CA MET A 40 4.02 -5.63 -2.59
C MET A 40 3.16 -6.09 -1.42
N ASP A 41 3.83 -6.39 -0.31
CA ASP A 41 3.18 -6.74 0.96
C ASP A 41 2.83 -5.45 1.71
N PHE A 42 1.56 -5.33 2.12
CA PHE A 42 1.01 -4.22 2.88
C PHE A 42 0.50 -4.64 4.27
N ALA A 43 0.97 -5.76 4.82
CA ALA A 43 0.59 -6.24 6.16
C ALA A 43 0.93 -5.25 7.28
N ASP A 44 2.10 -4.61 7.19
CA ASP A 44 2.59 -3.66 8.20
C ASP A 44 2.08 -2.22 7.95
N GLY A 45 1.20 -2.06 6.96
CA GLY A 45 0.65 -0.76 6.59
C GLY A 45 -0.45 -0.26 7.52
N LEU A 46 -0.60 1.06 7.56
CA LEU A 46 -1.66 1.76 8.26
C LEU A 46 -2.80 2.09 7.30
N ASP A 47 -3.99 1.58 7.60
CA ASP A 47 -5.19 1.80 6.82
C ASP A 47 -5.93 3.06 7.27
N ILE A 48 -6.34 3.88 6.30
CA ILE A 48 -7.16 5.07 6.49
C ILE A 48 -8.43 4.96 5.62
N LEU A 49 -9.57 5.35 6.19
CA LEU A 49 -10.80 5.53 5.42
C LEU A 49 -10.85 6.98 4.93
N ARG A 50 -10.78 7.16 3.61
CA ARG A 50 -10.80 8.48 2.99
C ARG A 50 -12.22 9.04 2.92
N ALA A 51 -12.32 10.35 2.73
CA ALA A 51 -13.60 11.05 2.62
C ALA A 51 -14.47 10.58 1.43
N ASP A 52 -13.85 9.97 0.40
CA ASP A 52 -14.54 9.35 -0.74
C ASP A 52 -15.03 7.91 -0.46
N GLY A 53 -14.87 7.42 0.77
CA GLY A 53 -15.26 6.07 1.18
C GLY A 53 -14.28 4.97 0.77
N MET A 54 -13.18 5.32 0.09
CA MET A 54 -12.16 4.34 -0.30
C MET A 54 -11.20 4.06 0.86
N LEU A 55 -10.79 2.79 0.97
CA LEU A 55 -9.72 2.38 1.87
C LEU A 55 -8.38 2.68 1.20
N ALA A 56 -7.46 3.29 1.95
CA ALA A 56 -6.08 3.46 1.52
C ALA A 56 -5.12 2.96 2.61
N THR A 57 -3.95 2.49 2.20
CA THR A 57 -2.87 2.05 3.09
C THR A 57 -1.67 2.95 2.92
N ILE A 58 -1.09 3.35 4.05
CA ILE A 58 0.18 4.05 4.15
C ILE A 58 1.23 3.05 4.63
N MET A 59 2.32 2.89 3.89
CA MET A 59 3.57 2.35 4.43
C MET A 59 4.60 3.46 4.44
N ASP A 60 5.12 3.77 5.62
CA ASP A 60 6.16 4.77 5.78
C ASP A 60 7.37 4.11 6.43
N SER A 61 8.46 4.01 5.66
CA SER A 61 9.72 3.46 6.09
C SER A 61 10.82 4.54 5.95
N PRO A 62 12.00 4.34 6.56
CA PRO A 62 13.11 5.29 6.41
C PRO A 62 13.57 5.54 4.97
N ARG A 63 13.28 4.60 4.05
CA ARG A 63 13.72 4.64 2.64
C ARG A 63 12.61 5.03 1.69
N ASP A 64 11.42 4.51 1.93
CA ASP A 64 10.32 4.55 0.98
C ASP A 64 9.01 4.91 1.67
N PHE A 65 8.16 5.61 0.91
CA PHE A 65 6.79 5.93 1.28
C PHE A 65 5.85 5.41 0.20
N HIS A 66 4.90 4.56 0.60
CA HIS A 66 3.88 4.01 -0.28
C HIS A 66 2.49 4.45 0.16
N PHE A 67 1.70 4.94 -0.79
CA PHE A 67 0.29 5.26 -0.60
C PHE A 67 -0.55 4.45 -1.58
N LYS A 68 -1.23 3.42 -1.09
CA LYS A 68 -2.03 2.51 -1.91
C LYS A 68 -3.51 2.78 -1.70
N VAL A 69 -4.24 2.99 -2.79
CA VAL A 69 -5.71 3.08 -2.76
C VAL A 69 -6.29 1.76 -3.27
N TRP A 70 -7.15 1.14 -2.46
CA TRP A 70 -7.77 -0.15 -2.78
C TRP A 70 -9.06 0.07 -3.57
N LYS A 71 -8.97 0.05 -4.91
CA LYS A 71 -10.14 0.06 -5.79
C LYS A 71 -10.98 -1.21 -5.63
N GLN A 72 -10.29 -2.34 -5.50
CA GLN A 72 -10.83 -3.60 -5.05
C GLN A 72 -10.05 -3.98 -3.81
N ARG A 73 -10.76 -4.38 -2.74
CA ARG A 73 -10.12 -4.70 -1.46
C ARG A 73 -9.60 -6.14 -1.42
N PHE A 74 -10.22 -7.02 -2.19
CA PHE A 74 -9.83 -8.41 -2.34
C PHE A 74 -9.61 -8.71 -3.81
N THR A 75 -8.52 -9.40 -4.08
CA THR A 75 -8.14 -9.89 -5.40
C THR A 75 -9.01 -11.10 -5.69
N VAL A 76 -9.78 -11.04 -6.76
CA VAL A 76 -10.52 -12.19 -7.27
C VAL A 76 -9.65 -12.81 -8.35
N TRP A 77 -9.09 -13.99 -8.06
CA TRP A 77 -8.25 -14.71 -9.01
C TRP A 77 -9.11 -15.38 -10.07
N ASN A 78 -8.95 -14.99 -11.33
CA ASN A 78 -9.48 -15.74 -12.47
C ASN A 78 -8.31 -16.43 -13.17
N GLU A 79 -8.13 -17.73 -12.90
CA GLU A 79 -7.03 -18.56 -13.43
C GLU A 79 -6.90 -18.59 -14.97
N ARG A 80 -7.89 -18.09 -15.71
CA ARG A 80 -7.97 -18.18 -17.18
C ARG A 80 -7.46 -16.95 -17.94
N GLU A 81 -7.34 -15.78 -17.30
CA GLU A 81 -7.02 -14.53 -18.00
C GLU A 81 -5.60 -14.01 -17.72
N ASP A 82 -5.00 -14.38 -16.58
CA ASP A 82 -3.70 -13.83 -16.14
C ASP A 82 -2.46 -14.50 -16.79
N TRP A 83 -2.62 -15.54 -17.63
CA TRP A 83 -1.52 -16.23 -18.32
C TRP A 83 -1.41 -15.91 -19.83
N ASN A 84 -2.28 -15.05 -20.38
CA ASN A 84 -2.39 -14.83 -21.82
C ASN A 84 -2.03 -13.41 -22.31
N GLU A 85 -1.40 -12.56 -21.48
CA GLU A 85 -0.89 -11.25 -21.89
C GLU A 85 0.62 -11.09 -21.65
#